data_AF-A0A7C9VPC0-F1
#
_entry.id   AF-A0A7C9VPC0-F1
#
_cell.length_a   1.000
_cell.length_b   1.000
_cell.length_c   1.000
_cell.angle_alpha   90.00
_cell.angle_beta   90.00
_cell.angle_gamma   90.00
#
_symmetry.space_group_name_H-M   'P 1'
#
loop_
_entity.id
_entity.type
_entity.pdbx_description
1 polymer ?
#
loop_
_entity_poly.entity_id
_entity_poly.type
_entity_poly.pdbx_seq_one_letter_code
_entity_poly.pdbx_strand_id
1 'polypeptide(L)'
;MTIDAAAAARPLDLSDAQLKLVYVAQMPSSIGGETAFLGYRGPHGCMVGFWIGTPPAGLESAPKSLDAGDFRVRAWRDRVAGYALIAKGMDPTRIDRLAEAVARLVDPGQIVDDGIRTALRNVTRTGTACRV
;
A
#
# COMPACT_ATOMS: atom_id res chain seq x y z
N MET A 1 13.65 -19.05 -4.57
CA MET A 1 12.27 -19.16 -4.08
C MET A 1 11.47 -18.10 -4.80
N THR A 2 10.70 -18.50 -5.80
CA THR A 2 9.87 -17.59 -6.61
C THR A 2 8.68 -17.20 -5.75
N ILE A 3 8.41 -15.91 -5.60
CA ILE A 3 7.13 -15.47 -5.03
C ILE A 3 6.08 -15.79 -6.09
N ASP A 4 5.12 -16.62 -5.73
CA ASP A 4 3.85 -16.71 -6.46
C ASP A 4 3.06 -15.45 -6.10
N ALA A 5 3.11 -14.43 -6.96
CA ALA A 5 2.39 -13.18 -6.68
C ALA A 5 0.88 -13.41 -6.75
N ALA A 6 0.40 -14.48 -7.40
CA ALA A 6 -1.01 -14.84 -7.38
C ALA A 6 -1.47 -15.29 -5.98
N ALA A 7 -0.60 -15.90 -5.16
CA ALA A 7 -0.87 -16.16 -3.75
C ALA A 7 -0.76 -14.90 -2.87
N ALA A 8 0.16 -13.99 -3.19
CA ALA A 8 0.35 -12.72 -2.47
C ALA A 8 -0.71 -11.65 -2.78
N ALA A 9 -1.41 -11.77 -3.92
CA ALA A 9 -2.42 -10.82 -4.38
C ALA A 9 -3.85 -11.25 -4.03
N ARG A 10 -4.09 -11.87 -2.86
CA ARG A 10 -5.45 -11.77 -2.28
C ARG A 10 -5.74 -10.27 -2.17
N PRO A 11 -6.84 -9.77 -2.75
CA PRO A 11 -7.07 -8.34 -2.79
C PRO A 11 -7.06 -7.77 -1.37
N LEU A 12 -6.11 -6.89 -1.09
CA LEU A 12 -5.99 -6.29 0.24
C LEU A 12 -7.24 -5.45 0.51
N ASP A 13 -7.97 -5.80 1.55
CA ASP A 13 -9.21 -5.12 1.93
C ASP A 13 -8.90 -3.82 2.70
N LEU A 14 -9.14 -2.69 2.03
CA LEU A 14 -8.96 -1.35 2.58
C LEU A 14 -10.31 -0.62 2.78
N SER A 15 -11.42 -1.35 2.86
CA SER A 15 -12.76 -0.79 2.94
C SER A 15 -13.01 0.08 4.18
N ASP A 16 -12.38 -0.23 5.32
CA ASP A 16 -12.41 0.61 6.54
C ASP A 16 -11.80 2.00 6.31
N ALA A 17 -10.84 2.13 5.38
CA ALA A 17 -10.28 3.41 4.95
C ALA A 17 -11.11 4.07 3.82
N GLN A 18 -12.31 3.53 3.53
CA GLN A 18 -13.18 3.93 2.42
C GLN A 18 -12.51 3.82 1.04
N LEU A 19 -11.51 2.95 0.91
CA LEU A 19 -10.79 2.69 -0.34
C LEU A 19 -11.37 1.45 -1.00
N LYS A 20 -12.04 1.64 -2.14
CA LYS A 20 -12.57 0.55 -2.95
C LYS A 20 -11.54 0.11 -3.98
N LEU A 21 -11.25 -1.18 -4.05
CA LEU A 21 -10.45 -1.74 -5.13
C LEU A 21 -11.17 -1.55 -6.47
N VAL A 22 -10.47 -0.97 -7.44
CA VAL A 22 -10.99 -0.68 -8.79
C VAL A 22 -10.07 -1.18 -9.90
N TYR A 23 -8.85 -1.59 -9.58
CA TYR A 23 -7.87 -2.06 -10.56
C TYR A 23 -6.97 -3.13 -9.94
N VAL A 24 -6.67 -4.17 -10.73
CA VAL A 24 -5.69 -5.21 -10.39
C VAL A 24 -4.89 -5.49 -11.64
N ALA A 25 -3.57 -5.45 -11.53
CA ALA A 25 -2.67 -5.87 -12.59
C ALA A 25 -1.59 -6.77 -12.03
N GLN A 26 -1.32 -7.85 -12.76
CA GLN A 26 -0.10 -8.62 -12.60
C GLN A 26 0.86 -8.18 -13.70
N MET A 27 2.10 -7.89 -13.32
CA MET A 27 3.12 -7.42 -14.25
C MET A 27 4.33 -8.36 -14.18
N PRO A 28 4.85 -8.82 -15.33
CA PRO A 28 6.10 -9.56 -15.36
C PRO A 28 7.25 -8.65 -14.89
N SER A 29 8.06 -9.10 -13.94
CA SER A 29 9.29 -8.39 -13.55
C SER A 29 10.38 -8.63 -14.58
N SER A 30 11.04 -7.54 -15.01
CA SER A 30 12.25 -7.61 -15.85
C SER A 30 13.48 -8.13 -15.10
N ILE A 31 13.42 -8.27 -13.77
CA ILE A 31 14.54 -8.69 -12.89
C ILE A 31 14.23 -10.02 -12.16
N GLY A 32 13.20 -10.75 -12.63
CA GLY A 32 12.69 -11.97 -11.98
C GLY A 32 11.67 -11.68 -10.88
N GLY A 33 10.67 -12.58 -10.77
CA GLY A 33 9.51 -12.47 -9.87
C GLY A 33 8.25 -11.94 -10.55
N GLU A 34 7.07 -12.29 -10.06
CA GLU A 34 5.84 -11.63 -10.45
C GLU A 34 5.63 -10.39 -9.57
N THR A 35 5.12 -9.30 -10.16
CA THR A 35 4.72 -8.12 -9.39
C THR A 35 3.22 -7.91 -9.52
N ALA A 36 2.60 -7.37 -8.48
CA ALA A 36 1.19 -7.05 -8.46
C ALA A 36 1.00 -5.56 -8.18
N PHE A 37 -0.02 -4.98 -8.80
CA PHE A 37 -0.46 -3.63 -8.53
C PHE A 37 -1.97 -3.60 -8.31
N LEU A 38 -2.37 -3.08 -7.14
CA LEU A 38 -3.76 -2.90 -6.75
C LEU A 38 -4.07 -1.40 -6.75
N GLY A 39 -5.05 -0.98 -7.54
CA GLY A 39 -5.52 0.40 -7.59
C GLY A 39 -6.81 0.56 -6.80
N TYR A 40 -6.83 1.54 -5.90
CA TYR A 40 -7.96 1.87 -5.05
C TYR A 40 -8.47 3.27 -5.34
N ARG A 41 -9.79 3.42 -5.26
CA ARG A 41 -10.48 4.71 -5.32
C ARG A 41 -11.20 4.99 -4.01
N GLY A 42 -10.91 6.14 -3.42
CA GLY A 42 -11.58 6.66 -2.24
C GLY A 42 -12.55 7.80 -2.55
N PRO A 43 -13.16 8.40 -1.50
CA PRO A 43 -13.99 9.59 -1.62
C PRO A 43 -13.25 10.74 -2.31
N HIS A 44 -14.00 11.64 -2.94
CA HIS A 44 -13.47 12.83 -3.61
C HIS A 44 -12.39 12.55 -4.66
N GLY A 45 -12.38 11.35 -5.25
CA GLY A 45 -11.44 10.99 -6.31
C GLY A 45 -10.02 10.65 -5.84
N CYS A 46 -9.80 10.45 -4.53
CA CYS A 46 -8.53 9.92 -4.03
C CYS A 46 -8.16 8.62 -4.76
N MET A 47 -6.99 8.56 -5.37
CA MET A 47 -6.45 7.34 -5.98
C MET A 47 -5.21 6.89 -5.21
N VAL A 48 -5.19 5.60 -4.84
CA VAL A 48 -4.06 4.98 -4.16
C VAL A 48 -3.67 3.72 -4.92
N GLY A 49 -2.41 3.64 -5.31
CA GLY A 49 -1.79 2.42 -5.82
C GLY A 49 -1.10 1.68 -4.70
N PHE A 50 -1.23 0.36 -4.67
CA PHE A 50 -0.43 -0.53 -3.83
C PHE A 50 0.35 -1.49 -4.72
N TRP A 51 1.66 -1.39 -4.67
CA TRP A 51 2.58 -2.24 -5.40
C TRP A 51 3.17 -3.31 -4.48
N ILE A 52 3.29 -4.53 -5.00
CA ILE A 52 3.93 -5.67 -4.36
C ILE A 52 4.89 -6.30 -5.37
N GLY A 53 6.11 -6.60 -4.96
CA GLY A 53 7.07 -7.26 -5.83
C GLY A 53 8.33 -7.71 -5.12
N THR A 54 9.36 -8.03 -5.91
CA THR A 54 10.70 -8.36 -5.40
C THR A 54 11.25 -7.18 -4.58
N PRO A 55 11.72 -7.40 -3.34
CA PRO A 55 12.13 -6.31 -2.46
C PRO A 55 13.35 -5.57 -3.04
N PRO A 56 13.23 -4.27 -3.35
CA PRO A 56 14.38 -3.45 -3.72
C PRO A 56 15.41 -3.44 -2.60
N ALA A 57 16.70 -3.44 -2.97
CA ALA A 57 17.77 -3.23 -2.01
C ALA A 57 17.64 -1.85 -1.34
N GLY A 58 17.99 -1.77 -0.05
CA GLY A 58 18.01 -0.50 0.69
C GLY A 58 16.67 -0.04 1.30
N LEU A 59 15.56 -0.76 1.10
CA LEU A 59 14.32 -0.48 1.83
C LEU A 59 14.42 -0.96 3.29
N GLU A 60 13.80 -0.22 4.19
CA GLU A 60 13.61 -0.59 5.60
C GLU A 60 12.33 -1.40 5.81
N SER A 61 12.17 -1.99 7.00
CA SER A 61 10.94 -2.68 7.38
C SER A 61 9.78 -1.73 7.68
N ALA A 62 10.09 -0.54 8.18
CA ALA A 62 9.11 0.51 8.39
C ALA A 62 8.88 1.31 7.09
N PRO A 63 7.65 1.77 6.81
CA PRO A 63 7.38 2.67 5.69
C PRO A 63 8.26 3.92 5.72
N LYS A 64 8.92 4.20 4.59
CA LYS A 64 9.73 5.42 4.38
C LYS A 64 9.22 6.22 3.19
N SER A 65 9.37 7.54 3.28
CA SER A 65 9.05 8.45 2.19
C SER A 65 10.06 8.33 1.05
N LEU A 66 9.54 8.12 -0.16
CA LEU A 66 10.26 8.16 -1.44
C LEU A 66 9.50 9.02 -2.46
N ASP A 67 8.99 10.16 -2.00
CA ASP A 67 8.14 11.04 -2.81
C ASP A 67 8.81 11.43 -4.13
N ALA A 68 8.01 11.48 -5.22
CA ALA A 68 8.49 11.76 -6.57
C ALA A 68 7.53 12.72 -7.27
N GLY A 69 7.95 13.98 -7.41
CA GLY A 69 7.10 15.05 -7.93
C GLY A 69 5.82 15.20 -7.10
N ASP A 70 4.66 15.11 -7.75
CA ASP A 70 3.35 15.22 -7.09
C ASP A 70 2.87 13.91 -6.44
N PHE A 71 3.66 12.84 -6.56
CA PHE A 71 3.33 11.55 -5.97
C PHE A 71 3.95 11.41 -4.59
N ARG A 72 3.11 11.08 -3.62
CA ARG A 72 3.54 10.63 -2.31
C ARG A 72 3.74 9.13 -2.36
N VAL A 73 4.92 8.68 -1.93
CA VAL A 73 5.30 7.27 -1.97
C VAL A 73 5.77 6.82 -0.60
N ARG A 74 5.18 5.76 -0.08
CA ARG A 74 5.65 5.08 1.13
C ARG A 74 6.04 3.67 0.79
N ALA A 75 7.33 3.38 0.88
CA ALA A 75 7.90 2.09 0.53
C ALA A 75 8.52 1.41 1.75
N TRP A 76 8.39 0.09 1.80
CA TRP A 76 9.01 -0.76 2.81
C TRP A 76 9.22 -2.16 2.23
N ARG A 77 9.84 -3.05 3.00
CA ARG A 77 9.96 -4.45 2.64
C ARG A 77 9.84 -5.35 3.87
N ASP A 78 9.55 -6.61 3.64
CA ASP A 78 9.87 -7.66 4.59
C ASP A 78 11.01 -8.53 4.04
N ARG A 79 11.14 -9.76 4.54
CA ARG A 79 12.18 -10.70 4.08
C ARG A 79 11.90 -11.29 2.69
N VAL A 80 10.65 -11.27 2.24
CA VAL A 80 10.19 -11.93 1.02
C VAL A 80 9.77 -10.95 -0.07
N ALA A 81 9.14 -9.81 0.27
CA ALA A 81 8.55 -8.87 -0.68
C ALA A 81 8.86 -7.40 -0.35
N GLY A 82 8.86 -6.59 -1.40
CA GLY A 82 8.83 -5.13 -1.32
C GLY A 82 7.42 -4.62 -1.55
N TYR A 83 7.11 -3.51 -0.89
CA TYR A 83 5.80 -2.89 -0.89
C TYR A 83 5.92 -1.39 -1.13
N ALA A 84 4.95 -0.81 -1.83
CA ALA A 84 4.82 0.63 -1.90
C ALA A 84 3.36 1.07 -1.98
N LEU A 85 2.99 2.07 -1.18
CA LEU A 85 1.80 2.88 -1.41
C LEU A 85 2.16 4.13 -2.18
N ILE A 86 1.34 4.44 -3.19
CA ILE A 86 1.53 5.57 -4.09
C ILE A 86 0.22 6.34 -4.14
N ALA A 87 0.23 7.63 -3.85
CA ALA A 87 -0.95 8.48 -3.98
C ALA A 87 -0.60 9.83 -4.61
N LYS A 88 -1.53 10.39 -5.38
CA LYS A 88 -1.44 11.76 -5.87
C LYS A 88 -2.42 12.66 -5.10
N GLY A 89 -1.96 13.82 -4.66
CA GLY A 89 -2.82 14.82 -4.01
C GLY A 89 -3.38 14.43 -2.63
N MET A 90 -2.93 13.31 -2.07
CA MET A 90 -3.26 12.89 -0.70
C MET A 90 -2.42 13.68 0.32
N ASP A 91 -3.04 14.05 1.43
CA ASP A 91 -2.36 14.66 2.58
C ASP A 91 -1.19 13.77 3.06
N PRO A 92 0.02 14.32 3.28
CA PRO A 92 1.19 13.54 3.70
C PRO A 92 0.96 12.73 4.97
N THR A 93 0.26 13.29 5.95
CA THR A 93 -0.02 12.59 7.22
C THR A 93 -0.98 11.43 6.99
N ARG A 94 -1.92 11.60 6.05
CA ARG A 94 -2.88 10.55 5.70
C ARG A 94 -2.21 9.35 5.06
N ILE A 95 -1.30 9.57 4.10
CA ILE A 95 -0.56 8.45 3.48
C ILE A 95 0.41 7.79 4.47
N ASP A 96 1.02 8.55 5.39
CA ASP A 96 1.85 7.99 6.46
C ASP A 96 1.04 6.99 7.31
N ARG A 97 -0.14 7.41 7.80
CA ARG A 97 -1.03 6.55 8.60
C ARG A 97 -1.55 5.35 7.82
N LEU A 98 -1.88 5.54 6.54
CA LEU A 98 -2.30 4.45 5.68
C LEU A 98 -1.17 3.43 5.50
N ALA A 99 0.07 3.88 5.28
CA ALA A 99 1.22 3.00 5.13
C ALA A 99 1.53 2.21 6.41
N GLU A 100 1.43 2.84 7.58
CA GLU A 100 1.57 2.15 8.87
C GLU A 100 0.52 1.03 9.03
N ALA A 101 -0.75 1.32 8.71
CA ALA A 101 -1.82 0.32 8.82
C ALA A 101 -1.67 -0.80 7.78
N VAL A 102 -1.29 -0.47 6.55
CA VAL A 102 -1.08 -1.44 5.47
C VAL A 102 0.13 -2.32 5.73
N ALA A 103 1.24 -1.78 6.24
CA ALA A 103 2.41 -2.56 6.62
C ALA A 103 2.06 -3.66 7.64
N ARG A 104 1.19 -3.35 8.62
CA ARG A 104 0.68 -4.32 9.59
C ARG A 104 -0.28 -5.34 8.98
N LEU A 105 -1.04 -4.98 7.94
CA LEU A 105 -1.94 -5.92 7.25
C LEU A 105 -1.20 -6.95 6.41
N VAL A 106 -0.07 -6.56 5.83
CA VAL A 106 0.72 -7.43 4.93
C VAL A 106 1.84 -8.17 5.65
N ASP A 107 2.07 -7.88 6.95
CA ASP A 107 3.02 -8.63 7.76
C ASP A 107 2.49 -10.05 8.03
N PRO A 108 3.15 -11.12 7.53
CA PRO A 108 2.71 -12.49 7.74
C PRO A 108 2.77 -12.94 9.21
N GLY A 109 3.50 -12.23 10.07
CA GLY A 109 3.56 -12.49 11.51
C GLY A 109 2.44 -11.83 12.32
N GLN A 110 1.63 -10.97 11.69
CA GLN A 110 0.62 -10.20 12.39
C GLN A 110 -0.79 -10.78 12.20
N ILE A 111 -1.52 -10.92 13.30
CA ILE A 111 -2.95 -11.25 13.28
C ILE A 111 -3.73 -9.97 12.96
N VAL A 112 -4.56 -10.01 11.92
CA VAL A 112 -5.45 -8.88 11.59
C VAL A 112 -6.51 -8.74 12.68
N ASP A 113 -6.41 -7.68 13.47
CA ASP A 113 -7.25 -7.41 14.63
C ASP A 113 -8.06 -6.11 14.50
N ASP A 114 -8.92 -5.84 15.49
CA ASP A 114 -9.72 -4.61 15.58
C ASP A 114 -8.86 -3.35 15.67
N GLY A 115 -7.62 -3.47 16.14
CA GLY A 115 -6.66 -2.37 16.20
C GLY A 115 -6.25 -1.91 14.81
N ILE A 116 -5.94 -2.84 13.91
CA ILE A 116 -5.62 -2.56 12.50
C ILE A 116 -6.83 -1.98 11.78
N ARG A 117 -8.02 -2.56 11.99
CA ARG A 117 -9.27 -2.07 11.39
C ARG A 117 -9.60 -0.65 11.88
N THR A 118 -9.36 -0.36 13.15
CA THR A 118 -9.51 0.99 13.72
C THR A 118 -8.48 1.97 13.15
N ALA A 119 -7.23 1.54 12.96
CA ALA A 119 -6.20 2.36 12.31
C ALA A 119 -6.62 2.76 10.89
N LEU A 120 -7.14 1.81 10.09
CA LEU A 120 -7.69 2.09 8.75
C LEU A 120 -8.85 3.10 8.80
N ARG A 121 -9.81 2.96 9.72
CA ARG A 121 -10.90 3.94 9.89
C ARG A 121 -10.38 5.33 10.20
N ASN A 122 -9.35 5.45 11.02
CA ASN A 122 -8.76 6.73 11.40
C ASN A 122 -8.02 7.45 10.26
N VAL A 123 -7.58 6.72 9.22
CA VAL A 123 -7.02 7.32 7.99
C VAL A 123 -8.02 8.31 7.38
N THR A 124 -9.30 7.98 7.36
CA THR A 124 -10.36 8.83 6.76
C THR A 124 -10.51 10.19 7.44
N ARG A 125 -10.09 10.30 8.71
CA ARG A 125 -10.19 11.50 9.55
C ARG A 125 -8.88 12.29 9.63
N THR A 126 -7.82 11.81 8.97
CA THR A 126 -6.49 12.39 9.06
C THR A 126 -6.27 13.41 7.93
N GLY A 127 -5.80 14.61 8.27
CA GLY A 127 -5.40 15.61 7.28
C GLY A 127 -6.52 16.09 6.37
N THR A 128 -6.15 16.79 5.29
CA THR A 128 -7.11 17.37 4.34
C THR A 128 -7.62 16.37 3.29
N ALA A 129 -8.79 16.63 2.70
CA ALA A 129 -9.32 15.83 1.59
C ALA A 129 -8.36 15.85 0.39
N CYS A 130 -8.37 14.78 -0.42
CA CYS A 130 -7.51 14.73 -1.60
C CYS A 130 -7.83 15.89 -2.56
N ARG A 131 -6.77 16.43 -3.16
CA ARG A 131 -6.87 17.42 -4.24
C ARG A 131 -6.64 16.69 -5.56
N VAL A 132 -7.64 16.69 -6.43
CA VAL A 132 -7.59 16.06 -7.76
C VAL A 132 -7.08 17.05 -8.78
#